data_AF-A0A9D6Z0H9-F1
#
_entry.id   AF-A0A9D6Z0H9-F1
#
_cell.length_a   1.000
_cell.length_b   1.000
_cell.length_c   1.000
_cell.angle_alpha   90.00
_cell.angle_beta   90.00
_cell.angle_gamma   90.00
#
_symmetry.space_group_name_H-M   'P 1'
#
loop_
_entity.id
_entity.type
_entity.pdbx_description
1 polymer ?
#
loop_
_entity_poly.entity_id
_entity_poly.type
_entity_poly.pdbx_seq_one_letter_code
_entity_poly.pdbx_strand_id
1 'polypeptide(L)'
;MNRNSWIAVVVIVILIVLGIFMFRSDDAAAPGEGDATSTPLSGTTTVRPYGQVTLKLGETAAFRGITFRPTSIIEDSRCPQDVQCIQAGTVRVNVESELDSGVTRQDAIGLNATSTIDTFRISLVRAEPATSAGKTIPNSDYRLTFEVRQGAVTDSELIGK
;
A
#
# COMPACT_ATOMS: atom_id res chain seq x y z
N MET A 1 -24.54 -56.33 -31.13
CA MET A 1 -23.85 -56.20 -29.83
C MET A 1 -23.94 -57.51 -29.06
N ASN A 2 -22.82 -58.16 -28.86
CA ASN A 2 -22.69 -59.39 -28.08
C ASN A 2 -22.84 -59.10 -26.58
N ARG A 3 -23.73 -59.85 -25.93
CA ARG A 3 -24.09 -59.67 -24.52
C ARG A 3 -22.91 -59.85 -23.55
N ASN A 4 -21.73 -60.23 -24.04
CA ASN A 4 -20.54 -60.39 -23.21
C ASN A 4 -19.62 -59.15 -23.32
N SER A 5 -19.74 -58.38 -24.42
CA SER A 5 -18.91 -57.20 -24.66
C SER A 5 -19.41 -55.98 -23.88
N TRP A 6 -20.74 -55.81 -23.73
CA TRP A 6 -21.27 -54.74 -22.85
C TRP A 6 -20.99 -55.01 -21.36
N ILE A 7 -20.98 -56.28 -20.93
CA ILE A 7 -20.62 -56.63 -19.54
C ILE A 7 -19.14 -56.31 -19.30
N ALA A 8 -18.25 -56.64 -20.25
CA ALA A 8 -16.84 -56.32 -20.15
C ALA A 8 -16.59 -54.79 -20.06
N VAL A 9 -17.29 -54.00 -20.89
CA VAL A 9 -17.20 -52.54 -20.86
C VAL A 9 -17.71 -51.97 -19.54
N VAL A 10 -18.84 -52.46 -19.02
CA VAL A 10 -19.40 -52.00 -17.74
C VAL A 10 -18.47 -52.34 -16.58
N VAL A 11 -17.87 -53.54 -16.56
CA VAL A 11 -16.91 -53.95 -15.52
C VAL A 11 -15.65 -53.09 -15.58
N ILE A 12 -15.12 -52.79 -16.77
CA ILE A 12 -13.95 -51.92 -16.94
C ILE A 12 -14.24 -50.50 -16.43
N VAL A 13 -15.41 -49.95 -16.75
CA VAL A 13 -15.80 -48.60 -16.28
C VAL A 13 -15.95 -48.59 -14.76
N ILE A 14 -16.55 -49.63 -14.16
CA ILE A 14 -16.69 -49.75 -12.71
C ILE A 14 -15.33 -49.86 -12.02
N LEU A 15 -14.38 -50.62 -12.58
CA LEU A 15 -13.01 -50.73 -12.04
C LEU A 15 -12.25 -49.40 -12.14
N ILE A 16 -12.45 -48.63 -13.21
CA ILE A 16 -11.86 -47.30 -13.37
C ILE A 16 -12.45 -46.32 -12.35
N VAL A 17 -13.78 -46.32 -12.16
CA VAL A 17 -14.45 -45.44 -11.20
C VAL A 17 -14.09 -45.80 -9.76
N LEU A 18 -14.03 -47.09 -9.42
CA LEU A 18 -13.58 -47.56 -8.10
C LEU A 18 -12.09 -47.27 -7.87
N GLY A 19 -11.26 -47.37 -8.90
CA GLY A 19 -9.85 -46.99 -8.86
C GLY A 19 -9.65 -45.49 -8.63
N ILE A 20 -10.40 -44.63 -9.33
CA ILE A 20 -10.38 -43.17 -9.13
C ILE A 20 -10.90 -42.79 -7.73
N PHE A 21 -11.90 -43.51 -7.22
CA PHE A 21 -12.44 -43.28 -5.88
C PHE A 21 -11.43 -43.68 -4.77
N MET A 22 -10.67 -44.77 -4.98
CA MET A 22 -9.57 -45.19 -4.09
C MET A 22 -8.28 -44.36 -4.28
N PHE A 23 -8.16 -43.59 -5.37
CA PHE A 23 -7.06 -42.64 -5.60
C PHE A 23 -7.39 -41.21 -5.10
N ARG A 24 -8.54 -41.01 -4.43
CA ARG A 24 -8.81 -39.83 -3.59
C ARG A 24 -8.40 -40.05 -2.13
N SER A 25 -7.35 -40.84 -1.92
CA SER A 25 -6.63 -40.90 -0.64
C SER A 25 -5.55 -39.82 -0.63
N ASP A 26 -5.89 -38.73 0.06
CA ASP A 26 -4.98 -37.97 0.90
C ASP A 26 -3.78 -37.27 0.23
N ASP A 27 -4.05 -36.28 -0.61
CA ASP A 27 -3.32 -35.02 -0.44
C ASP A 27 -4.13 -34.19 0.54
N ALA A 28 -3.82 -34.41 1.81
CA ALA A 28 -4.10 -33.50 2.89
C ALA A 28 -3.91 -32.08 2.35
N ALA A 29 -5.03 -31.33 2.29
CA ALA A 29 -4.95 -29.91 2.46
C ALA A 29 -4.05 -29.71 3.67
N ALA A 30 -2.86 -29.19 3.43
CA ALA A 30 -2.02 -28.72 4.51
C ALA A 30 -2.95 -27.93 5.45
N PRO A 31 -2.88 -28.13 6.77
CA PRO A 31 -3.15 -26.97 7.59
C PRO A 31 -2.14 -25.96 7.05
N GLY A 32 -2.64 -24.95 6.34
CA GLY A 32 -1.93 -23.69 6.35
C GLY A 32 -1.77 -23.42 7.83
N GLU A 33 -0.59 -23.72 8.35
CA GLU A 33 -0.03 -23.06 9.51
C GLU A 33 -0.02 -21.58 9.08
N GLY A 34 -1.19 -20.96 9.17
CA GLY A 34 -1.31 -19.59 9.58
C GLY A 34 -0.70 -19.58 10.96
N ASP A 35 0.62 -19.56 10.97
CA ASP A 35 1.39 -18.85 11.96
C ASP A 35 0.86 -17.42 11.91
N ALA A 36 -0.25 -17.22 12.62
CA ALA A 36 -0.62 -15.96 13.20
C ALA A 36 0.37 -15.65 14.33
N THR A 37 1.67 -15.79 14.07
CA THR A 37 2.65 -14.84 14.52
C THR A 37 2.68 -13.72 13.48
N SER A 38 1.53 -13.07 13.32
CA SER A 38 1.51 -11.61 13.33
C SER A 38 2.06 -11.18 14.69
N THR A 39 3.35 -11.38 14.93
CA THR A 39 4.10 -10.34 15.60
C THR A 39 3.94 -9.19 14.64
N PRO A 40 3.15 -8.13 14.93
CA PRO A 40 3.51 -6.87 14.32
C PRO A 40 4.98 -6.74 14.70
N LEU A 41 5.87 -6.85 13.71
CA LEU A 41 7.15 -6.19 13.81
C LEU A 41 6.72 -4.76 14.08
N SER A 42 6.65 -4.42 15.36
CA SER A 42 6.65 -3.07 15.86
C SER A 42 7.85 -2.50 15.15
N GLY A 43 7.56 -1.86 14.01
CA GLY A 43 8.54 -1.18 13.22
C GLY A 43 9.25 -0.34 14.25
N THR A 44 10.54 -0.58 14.45
CA THR A 44 11.33 0.35 15.20
C THR A 44 11.25 1.63 14.38
N THR A 45 10.31 2.48 14.78
CA THR A 45 10.01 3.77 14.16
C THR A 45 11.27 4.58 14.38
N THR A 46 12.21 4.40 13.47
CA THR A 46 13.50 5.04 13.51
C THR A 46 13.21 6.50 13.25
N VAL A 47 13.26 7.29 14.31
CA VAL A 47 12.99 8.73 14.26
C VAL A 47 14.07 9.36 13.39
N ARG A 48 13.68 9.77 12.19
CA ARG A 48 14.57 10.44 11.23
C ARG A 48 14.71 11.91 11.62
N PRO A 49 15.84 12.57 11.31
CA PRO A 49 15.96 14.00 11.51
C PRO A 49 14.94 14.74 10.64
N TYR A 50 15.15 14.83 9.32
CA TYR A 50 14.25 15.35 8.28
C TYR A 50 14.69 14.76 6.92
N GLY A 51 13.96 15.01 5.84
CA GLY A 51 14.34 14.58 4.49
C GLY A 51 13.26 13.78 3.77
N GLN A 52 13.68 12.97 2.79
CA GLN A 52 12.75 12.18 1.99
C GLN A 52 12.47 10.81 2.61
N VAL A 53 11.22 10.36 2.51
CA VAL A 53 10.79 9.03 2.89
C VAL A 53 9.76 8.52 1.87
N THR A 54 9.86 7.24 1.52
CA THR A 54 8.85 6.58 0.68
C THR A 54 7.99 5.69 1.55
N LEU A 55 6.67 5.85 1.47
CA LEU A 55 5.68 5.14 2.30
C LEU A 55 4.63 4.47 1.43
N LYS A 56 4.12 3.34 1.90
CA LYS A 56 2.85 2.76 1.45
C LYS A 56 1.68 3.43 2.16
N LEU A 57 0.47 3.25 1.63
CA LEU A 57 -0.74 3.63 2.35
C LEU A 57 -0.83 2.84 3.67
N GLY A 58 -1.11 3.56 4.76
CA GLY A 58 -1.15 3.04 6.13
C GLY A 58 0.21 2.93 6.81
N GLU A 59 1.32 3.16 6.11
CA GLU A 59 2.66 3.12 6.70
C GLU A 59 3.01 4.43 7.41
N THR A 60 3.61 4.33 8.59
CA THR A 60 3.92 5.50 9.42
C THR A 60 5.39 5.89 9.31
N ALA A 61 5.66 7.18 9.12
CA ALA A 61 6.99 7.76 9.27
C ALA A 61 7.03 8.68 10.49
N ALA A 62 8.01 8.48 11.36
CA ALA A 62 8.38 9.50 12.35
C ALA A 62 9.61 10.29 11.91
N PHE A 63 9.50 11.59 12.11
CA PHE A 63 10.58 12.55 12.10
C PHE A 63 10.64 13.24 13.46
N ARG A 64 11.70 13.99 13.74
CA ARG A 64 11.81 14.74 14.99
C ARG A 64 10.67 15.77 15.10
N GLY A 65 9.78 15.60 16.07
CA GLY A 65 8.67 16.52 16.36
C GLY A 65 7.36 16.23 15.61
N ILE A 66 7.36 15.28 14.66
CA ILE A 66 6.18 14.96 13.86
C ILE A 66 6.19 13.52 13.37
N THR A 67 5.06 12.85 13.51
CA THR A 67 4.77 11.54 12.92
C THR A 67 3.65 11.70 11.90
N PHE A 68 3.72 11.03 10.77
CA PHE A 68 2.61 11.05 9.81
C PHE A 68 2.46 9.74 9.06
N ARG A 69 1.27 9.52 8.51
CA ARG A 69 0.91 8.37 7.68
C ARG A 69 -0.03 8.79 6.55
N PRO A 70 0.23 8.40 5.29
CA PRO A 70 -0.74 8.53 4.22
C PRO A 70 -1.85 7.48 4.43
N THR A 71 -3.10 7.90 4.49
CA THR A 71 -4.25 7.03 4.82
C THR A 71 -4.98 6.55 3.57
N SER A 72 -5.15 7.40 2.56
CA SER A 72 -5.86 7.07 1.33
C SER A 72 -5.51 7.99 0.17
N ILE A 73 -5.74 7.52 -1.06
CA ILE A 73 -5.72 8.35 -2.27
C ILE A 73 -7.10 9.00 -2.41
N ILE A 74 -7.14 10.33 -2.54
CA ILE A 74 -8.37 11.11 -2.72
C ILE A 74 -8.76 11.16 -4.19
N GLU A 75 -7.78 11.47 -5.03
CA GLU A 75 -7.91 11.47 -6.49
C GLU A 75 -6.59 11.02 -7.10
N ASP A 76 -6.68 10.25 -8.19
CA ASP A 76 -5.56 9.96 -9.07
C ASP A 76 -6.03 10.06 -10.51
N SER A 77 -5.76 11.20 -11.12
CA SER A 77 -5.99 11.51 -12.53
C SER A 77 -4.67 11.83 -13.22
N ARG A 78 -3.57 11.21 -12.79
CA ARG A 78 -2.25 11.39 -13.41
C ARG A 78 -2.31 11.00 -14.88
N CYS A 79 -1.66 11.81 -15.73
CA CYS A 79 -1.59 11.53 -17.15
C CYS A 79 -0.90 10.18 -17.39
N PRO A 80 -1.59 9.20 -18.01
CA PRO A 80 -1.00 7.89 -18.29
C PRO A 80 0.22 8.02 -19.19
N GLN A 81 1.23 7.18 -18.98
CA GLN A 81 2.47 7.23 -19.78
C GLN A 81 2.25 6.88 -21.25
N ASP A 82 1.15 6.19 -21.57
CA ASP A 82 0.75 5.75 -22.90
C ASP A 82 -0.19 6.74 -23.63
N VAL A 83 -0.46 7.92 -23.05
CA VAL A 83 -1.41 8.90 -23.59
C VAL A 83 -0.83 10.33 -23.57
N GLN A 84 -1.15 11.12 -24.59
CA GLN A 84 -0.86 12.56 -24.61
C GLN A 84 -2.01 13.34 -23.95
N CYS A 85 -1.81 13.80 -22.71
CA CYS A 85 -2.81 14.66 -22.05
C CYS A 85 -2.65 16.13 -22.45
N ILE A 86 -3.79 16.83 -22.55
CA ILE A 86 -3.86 18.29 -22.76
C ILE A 86 -3.67 19.04 -21.43
N GLN A 87 -4.05 18.41 -20.31
CA GLN A 87 -3.90 18.94 -18.95
C GLN A 87 -2.91 18.09 -18.15
N ALA A 88 -2.13 18.73 -17.27
CA ALA A 88 -1.31 18.03 -16.29
C ALA A 88 -2.23 17.30 -15.29
N GLY A 89 -2.18 15.96 -15.31
CA GLY A 89 -2.94 15.14 -14.36
C GLY A 89 -2.53 15.39 -12.91
N THR A 90 -3.44 15.16 -11.96
CA THR A 90 -3.21 15.37 -10.52
C THR A 90 -3.30 14.06 -9.74
N VAL A 91 -2.60 13.99 -8.61
CA VAL A 91 -2.89 13.01 -7.56
C VAL A 91 -2.92 13.75 -6.23
N ARG A 92 -3.89 13.42 -5.38
CA ARG A 92 -4.00 13.93 -4.01
C ARG A 92 -4.11 12.79 -3.03
N VAL A 93 -3.39 12.91 -1.94
CA VAL A 93 -3.31 11.89 -0.90
C VAL A 93 -3.76 12.49 0.42
N ASN A 94 -4.58 11.76 1.16
CA ASN A 94 -4.93 12.09 2.52
C ASN A 94 -3.81 11.65 3.47
N VAL A 95 -3.31 12.56 4.28
CA VAL A 95 -2.22 12.33 5.23
C VAL A 95 -2.68 12.73 6.62
N GLU A 96 -2.60 11.78 7.55
CA GLU A 96 -2.79 12.04 8.97
C GLU A 96 -1.43 12.28 9.62
N SER A 97 -1.31 13.38 10.36
CA SER A 97 -0.08 13.79 11.04
C SER A 97 -0.35 14.04 12.52
N GLU A 98 0.58 13.68 13.36
CA GLU A 98 0.55 13.84 14.81
C GLU A 98 1.85 14.52 15.25
N LEU A 99 1.73 15.64 15.95
CA LEU A 99 2.88 16.31 16.56
C LEU A 99 3.18 15.71 17.93
N ASP A 100 4.42 15.85 18.38
CA ASP A 100 4.83 15.43 19.74
C ASP A 100 4.05 16.18 20.84
N SER A 101 3.40 17.31 20.52
CA SER A 101 2.47 18.02 21.39
C SER A 101 1.12 17.32 21.59
N GLY A 102 0.87 16.20 20.88
CA GLY A 102 -0.39 15.47 20.86
C GLY A 102 -1.44 16.04 19.91
N VAL A 103 -1.08 17.04 19.09
CA VAL A 103 -2.00 17.60 18.09
C VAL A 103 -2.02 16.72 16.85
N THR A 104 -3.19 16.17 16.53
CA THR A 104 -3.43 15.43 15.28
C THR A 104 -4.08 16.32 14.22
N ARG A 105 -3.64 16.19 12.97
CA ARG A 105 -4.22 16.86 11.79
C ARG A 105 -4.37 15.90 10.62
N GLN A 106 -5.33 16.22 9.76
CA GLN A 106 -5.56 15.49 8.54
C GLN A 106 -5.57 16.47 7.36
N ASP A 107 -4.66 16.27 6.40
CA ASP A 107 -4.46 17.15 5.26
C ASP A 107 -4.48 16.38 3.94
N ALA A 108 -4.94 17.04 2.88
CA ALA A 108 -4.90 16.53 1.52
C ALA A 108 -3.71 17.13 0.76
N ILE A 109 -2.68 16.33 0.49
CA ILE A 109 -1.45 16.77 -0.18
C ILE A 109 -1.46 16.31 -1.63
N GLY A 110 -1.37 17.27 -2.56
CA GLY A 110 -1.24 17.01 -3.99
C GLY A 110 0.21 16.71 -4.41
N LEU A 111 0.41 16.02 -5.55
CA LEU A 111 1.75 15.83 -6.12
C LEU A 111 2.39 17.18 -6.46
N ASN A 112 3.65 17.34 -6.06
CA ASN A 112 4.42 18.58 -6.09
C ASN A 112 3.82 19.74 -5.26
N ALA A 113 2.80 19.46 -4.43
CA ALA A 113 2.27 20.43 -3.47
C ALA A 113 2.90 20.22 -2.09
N THR A 114 2.79 21.25 -1.25
CA THR A 114 3.32 21.26 0.12
C THR A 114 2.20 21.62 1.09
N SER A 115 1.99 20.79 2.11
CA SER A 115 1.18 21.16 3.29
C SER A 115 2.10 21.66 4.40
N THR A 116 1.63 22.66 5.15
CA THR A 116 2.34 23.19 6.33
C THR A 116 1.56 22.83 7.58
N ILE A 117 2.18 22.06 8.46
CA ILE A 117 1.61 21.61 9.73
C ILE A 117 2.50 22.18 10.83
N ASP A 118 2.00 23.23 11.49
CA ASP A 118 2.79 24.02 12.45
C ASP A 118 4.09 24.53 11.80
N THR A 119 5.26 24.14 12.29
CA THR A 119 6.56 24.47 11.71
C THR A 119 7.03 23.50 10.63
N PHE A 120 6.32 22.38 10.39
CA PHE A 120 6.73 21.35 9.43
C PHE A 120 6.12 21.58 8.05
N ARG A 121 6.91 21.33 7.01
CA ARG A 121 6.50 21.34 5.61
C ARG A 121 6.61 19.92 5.06
N ILE A 122 5.48 19.36 4.63
CA ILE A 122 5.40 18.02 4.06
C ILE A 122 4.99 18.16 2.59
N SER A 123 5.84 17.71 1.68
CA SER A 123 5.62 17.79 0.24
C SER A 123 5.52 16.39 -0.36
N LEU A 124 4.51 16.13 -1.17
CA LEU A 124 4.45 14.88 -1.94
C LEU A 124 5.26 15.08 -3.23
N VAL A 125 6.45 14.48 -3.31
CA VAL A 125 7.37 14.71 -4.45
C VAL A 125 7.28 13.62 -5.51
N ARG A 126 6.75 12.44 -5.16
CA ARG A 126 6.61 11.32 -6.10
C ARG A 126 5.45 10.42 -5.70
N ALA A 127 4.73 9.91 -6.69
CA ALA A 127 3.75 8.86 -6.54
C ALA A 127 4.03 7.79 -7.61
N GLU A 128 4.21 6.55 -7.18
CA GLU A 128 4.43 5.37 -8.01
C GLU A 128 3.40 4.29 -7.68
N PRO A 129 3.05 3.39 -8.62
CA PRO A 129 3.52 3.34 -10.01
C PRO A 129 2.91 4.46 -10.87
N ALA A 130 3.45 4.65 -12.08
CA ALA A 130 2.84 5.54 -13.06
C ALA A 130 1.52 4.96 -13.57
N THR A 131 0.57 5.83 -13.93
CA THR A 131 -0.72 5.40 -14.48
C THR A 131 -0.55 4.87 -15.91
N SER A 132 -1.36 3.88 -16.27
CA SER A 132 -1.49 3.36 -17.64
C SER A 132 -2.98 3.34 -18.01
N ALA A 133 -3.32 3.60 -19.27
CA ALA A 133 -4.73 3.64 -19.68
C ALA A 133 -5.42 2.29 -19.41
N GLY A 134 -6.61 2.35 -18.81
CA GLY A 134 -7.43 1.17 -18.52
C GLY A 134 -6.92 0.26 -17.39
N LYS A 135 -5.84 0.64 -16.66
CA LYS A 135 -5.35 -0.10 -15.50
C LYS A 135 -5.71 0.61 -14.20
N THR A 136 -6.37 -0.11 -13.30
CA THR A 136 -6.59 0.33 -11.93
C THR A 136 -5.41 -0.09 -11.05
N ILE A 137 -4.82 0.88 -10.35
CA ILE A 137 -3.74 0.62 -9.39
C ILE A 137 -4.37 0.29 -8.03
N PRO A 138 -4.09 -0.87 -7.42
CA PRO A 138 -4.61 -1.19 -6.10
C PRO A 138 -3.87 -0.37 -5.03
N ASN A 139 -4.58 -0.06 -3.93
CA ASN A 139 -4.06 0.76 -2.83
C ASN A 139 -2.74 0.23 -2.23
N SER A 140 -2.53 -1.09 -2.23
CA SER A 140 -1.31 -1.75 -1.74
C SER A 140 -0.04 -1.43 -2.54
N ASP A 141 -0.22 -1.03 -3.80
CA ASP A 141 0.89 -0.88 -4.75
C ASP A 141 1.44 0.53 -4.75
N TYR A 142 0.70 1.49 -4.18
CA TYR A 142 1.16 2.87 -4.08
C TYR A 142 2.43 2.99 -3.25
N ARG A 143 3.41 3.69 -3.82
CA ARG A 143 4.63 4.15 -3.17
C ARG A 143 4.65 5.66 -3.28
N LEU A 144 4.55 6.34 -2.14
CA LEU A 144 4.44 7.78 -2.06
C LEU A 144 5.71 8.32 -1.41
N THR A 145 6.50 9.09 -2.15
CA THR A 145 7.68 9.75 -1.59
C THR A 145 7.31 11.13 -1.11
N PHE A 146 7.48 11.34 0.18
CA PHE A 146 7.30 12.62 0.85
C PHE A 146 8.66 13.24 1.16
N GLU A 147 8.75 14.54 1.02
CA GLU A 147 9.85 15.34 1.53
C GLU A 147 9.37 16.13 2.74
N VAL A 148 10.06 15.93 3.88
CA VAL A 148 9.74 16.63 5.13
C VAL A 148 10.86 17.59 5.47
N ARG A 149 10.49 18.84 5.71
CA ARG A 149 11.39 19.90 6.16
C ARG A 149 10.80 20.60 7.37
N GLN A 150 11.65 20.98 8.31
CA GLN A 150 11.24 21.94 9.34
C GLN A 150 11.49 23.35 8.80
N GLY A 151 10.50 24.21 8.87
CA GLY A 151 10.69 25.64 8.71
C GLY A 151 11.63 26.13 9.81
N ALA A 152 12.55 27.03 9.49
CA ALA A 152 13.37 27.66 10.52
C ALA A 152 12.43 28.27 11.56
N VAL A 153 12.52 27.81 12.81
CA VAL A 153 12.09 28.60 13.95
C VAL A 153 13.01 29.81 13.89
N THR A 154 12.55 30.91 13.31
CA THR A 154 13.32 32.14 13.34
C THR A 154 13.45 32.49 14.81
N ASP A 155 14.65 32.29 15.34
CA ASP A 155 15.13 32.73 16.65
C ASP A 155 15.25 34.27 16.69
N SER A 156 14.26 34.96 16.11
CA SER A 156 14.14 36.41 16.09
C SER A 156 13.51 36.96 17.36
N GLU A 157 13.26 36.11 18.37
CA GLU A 157 12.77 36.50 19.70
C GLU A 157 13.82 36.29 20.81
N LEU A 158 15.12 36.28 20.50
CA LEU A 158 16.18 36.34 21.51
C LEU A 158 17.18 37.49 21.34
N ILE A 159 16.91 38.46 20.44
CA ILE A 159 17.70 39.70 20.35
C ILE A 159 16.73 40.87 20.12
N GLY A 160 16.01 41.29 21.16
CA GLY A 160 14.93 42.26 20.98
C GLY A 160 14.40 43.02 22.19
N LYS A 161 15.11 43.11 23.32
CA LYS A 161 15.22 44.32 24.19
C LYS A 161 16.00 44.05 25.46
#